data_AF-A0AAP3YJB7-F1
#
_entry.id   AF-A0AAP3YJB7-F1
#
_cell.length_a   1.000
_cell.length_b   1.000
_cell.length_c   1.000
_cell.angle_alpha   90.00
_cell.angle_beta   90.00
_cell.angle_gamma   90.00
#
_symmetry.space_group_name_H-M   'P 1'
#
loop_
_entity.id
_entity.type
_entity.pdbx_description
1 polymer ?
#
loop_
_entity_poly.entity_id
_entity_poly.type
_entity_poly.pdbx_seq_one_letter_code
_entity_poly.pdbx_strand_id
1 'polypeptide(L)' 'GSILFHEKLGYRHVGTFYNSGYKFDEWFDMSWMEKSLGEHNLNPGKVIEISKLLEKFTFEELIS' A
#
# COMPACT_ATOMS: atom_id res chain seq x y z
N GLY A 1 -11.79 -3.67 11.42
CA GLY A 1 -10.41 -4.20 11.41
C GLY A 1 -9.67 -3.61 10.23
N SER A 2 -8.37 -3.34 10.38
CA SER A 2 -7.55 -2.66 9.35
C SER A 2 -7.67 -3.34 7.98
N ILE A 3 -7.69 -4.68 7.93
CA ILE A 3 -7.75 -5.47 6.69
C ILE A 3 -8.94 -5.07 5.81
N LEU A 4 -10.17 -5.15 6.33
CA LEU A 4 -11.38 -4.77 5.56
C LEU A 4 -11.38 -3.31 5.11
N PHE A 5 -10.72 -2.43 5.87
CA PHE A 5 -10.55 -1.03 5.47
C PHE A 5 -9.59 -0.92 4.28
N HIS A 6 -8.44 -1.58 4.34
CA HIS A 6 -7.47 -1.60 3.24
C HIS A 6 -8.05 -2.27 1.98
N GLU A 7 -8.80 -3.37 2.11
CA GLU A 7 -9.47 -4.02 0.97
C GLU A 7 -10.45 -3.09 0.27
N LYS A 8 -11.25 -2.32 1.02
CA LYS A 8 -12.17 -1.31 0.45
C LYS A 8 -11.45 -0.18 -0.30
N LEU A 9 -10.17 0.05 -0.01
CA LEU A 9 -9.34 1.03 -0.71
C LEU A 9 -8.57 0.43 -1.90
N GLY A 10 -8.79 -0.85 -2.20
CA GLY A 10 -8.15 -1.55 -3.33
C GLY A 10 -6.82 -2.21 -3.00
N TYR A 11 -6.47 -2.36 -1.71
CA TYR A 11 -5.32 -3.18 -1.33
C TYR A 11 -5.67 -4.66 -1.42
N ARG A 12 -4.72 -5.49 -1.86
CA ARG A 12 -4.80 -6.95 -1.83
C ARG A 12 -3.80 -7.52 -0.84
N HIS A 13 -4.16 -8.62 -0.19
CA HIS A 13 -3.21 -9.40 0.62
C HIS A 13 -2.15 -10.03 -0.28
N VAL A 14 -0.89 -9.99 0.17
CA VAL A 14 0.26 -10.54 -0.59
C VAL A 14 1.15 -11.46 0.23
N GLY A 15 0.94 -11.54 1.53
CA GLY A 15 1.71 -12.46 2.37
C GLY A 15 1.40 -12.32 3.85
N THR A 16 1.70 -13.39 4.57
CA THR A 16 1.63 -13.40 6.04
C THR A 16 2.93 -13.97 6.57
N PHE A 17 3.56 -13.27 7.49
CA PHE A 17 4.67 -13.80 8.27
C PHE A 17 4.14 -14.22 9.64
N TYR A 18 4.08 -15.53 9.85
CA TYR A 18 3.53 -16.12 11.06
C TYR A 18 4.46 -15.93 12.26
N ASN A 19 3.91 -15.59 13.43
CA ASN A 19 4.64 -15.39 14.68
C ASN A 19 5.92 -14.55 14.52
N SER A 20 5.82 -13.44 13.80
CA SER A 20 6.96 -12.65 13.35
C SER A 20 7.26 -11.44 14.23
N GLY A 21 6.36 -11.08 15.14
CA GLY A 21 6.59 -10.07 16.17
C GLY A 21 6.12 -10.53 17.55
N TYR A 22 6.91 -10.24 18.58
CA TYR A 22 6.54 -10.47 19.98
C TYR A 22 6.21 -9.14 20.66
N LYS A 23 5.02 -9.04 21.25
CA LYS A 23 4.55 -7.86 21.98
C LYS A 23 3.48 -8.27 22.97
N PHE A 24 3.31 -7.55 24.09
CA PHE A 24 2.22 -7.83 25.06
C PHE A 24 2.15 -9.30 25.51
N ASP A 25 3.33 -9.91 25.68
CA ASP A 25 3.50 -11.31 26.04
C ASP A 25 2.90 -12.35 25.07
N GLU A 26 2.69 -11.95 23.81
CA GLU A 26 2.15 -12.80 22.76
C GLU A 26 2.94 -12.66 21.44
N TRP A 27 2.89 -13.72 20.64
CA TRP A 27 3.39 -13.72 19.26
C TRP A 27 2.27 -13.33 18.29
N PHE A 28 2.59 -12.45 17.35
CA PHE A 28 1.67 -11.93 16.36
C PHE A 28 2.12 -12.26 14.94
N ASP A 29 1.13 -12.54 14.10
CA ASP A 29 1.31 -12.60 12.65
C ASP A 29 1.39 -11.19 12.07
N MET A 30 2.17 -11.04 11.00
CA MET A 30 2.26 -9.80 10.23
C MET A 30 1.67 -10.03 8.85
N SER A 31 0.57 -9.33 8.54
CA SER A 31 -0.04 -9.33 7.21
C SER A 31 0.57 -8.23 6.34
N TRP A 32 0.98 -8.60 5.13
CA TRP A 32 1.42 -7.70 4.08
C TRP A 32 0.32 -7.52 3.06
N MET A 33 0.05 -6.27 2.71
CA MET A 33 -0.93 -5.90 1.70
C MET A 33 -0.31 -4.88 0.74
N GLU A 34 -0.69 -4.92 -0.54
CA GLU A 34 -0.22 -3.99 -1.55
C GLU A 34 -1.40 -3.33 -2.28
N LYS A 35 -1.20 -2.10 -2.75
CA LYS A 35 -2.04 -1.45 -3.76
C LYS A 35 -1.13 -0.96 -4.87
N SER A 36 -1.37 -1.41 -6.09
CA SER A 36 -0.69 -0.86 -7.27
C SER A 36 -1.30 0.50 -7.61
N LEU A 37 -0.44 1.49 -7.88
CA LEU A 37 -0.84 2.84 -8.31
C LEU A 37 -0.75 3.02 -9.83
N GLY A 38 -0.37 1.98 -10.58
CA GLY A 38 -0.17 2.03 -12.03
C GLY A 38 0.58 0.81 -12.56
N GLU A 39 0.71 0.72 -13.88
CA GLU A 39 1.36 -0.42 -14.54
C GLU A 39 2.86 -0.50 -14.22
N HIS A 40 3.34 -1.72 -14.00
CA HIS A 40 4.76 -2.01 -13.78
C HIS A 40 5.51 -2.04 -15.12
N ASN A 41 5.89 -0.86 -15.59
CA ASN A 41 6.64 -0.68 -16.83
C ASN A 41 8.14 -0.98 -16.64
N LEU A 42 8.81 -1.44 -17.71
CA LEU A 42 10.25 -1.77 -17.71
C LEU A 42 11.16 -0.56 -17.44
N ASN A 43 10.64 0.66 -17.64
CA ASN A 43 11.34 1.91 -17.39
C ASN A 43 10.44 2.85 -16.57
N PRO A 44 10.32 2.63 -15.25
CA PRO A 44 9.49 3.48 -14.41
C PRO A 44 10.02 4.92 -14.41
N GLY A 45 9.10 5.88 -14.39
CA GLY A 45 9.46 7.28 -14.21
C GLY A 45 10.17 7.51 -12.87
N LYS A 46 10.89 8.63 -12.76
CA LYS A 46 11.48 9.02 -11.48
C LYS A 46 10.38 9.31 -10.46
N VAL A 47 10.62 8.93 -9.20
CA VAL A 47 9.81 9.42 -8.09
C VAL A 47 10.01 10.93 -8.00
N ILE A 48 8.90 11.68 -7.96
CA ILE A 48 8.88 13.13 -7.87
C ILE A 48 8.07 13.58 -6.65
N GLU A 49 8.23 14.86 -6.30
CA GLU A 49 7.44 15.50 -5.25
C GLU A 49 5.95 15.52 -5.59
N ILE A 50 5.10 15.34 -4.58
CA ILE A 50 3.66 15.35 -4.73
C ILE A 50 3.13 16.69 -5.26
N SER A 51 3.76 17.82 -4.91
CA SER A 51 3.40 19.16 -5.39
C SER A 51 3.39 19.24 -6.92
N LYS A 52 4.38 18.64 -7.58
CA LYS A 52 4.51 18.62 -9.04
C LYS A 52 3.46 17.74 -9.71
N LEU A 53 2.99 16.70 -9.02
CA LEU A 53 1.87 15.88 -9.50
C LEU A 53 0.55 16.65 -9.39
N LEU A 54 0.37 17.39 -8.30
CA LEU A 54 -0.83 18.18 -8.03
C LEU A 54 -1.01 19.40 -8.96
N GLU A 55 0.02 19.77 -9.73
CA GLU A 55 -0.11 20.73 -10.83
C GLU A 55 -0.95 20.19 -12.00
N LYS A 56 -1.09 18.86 -12.11
CA LYS A 56 -1.72 18.17 -13.26
C LYS A 56 -2.88 17.26 -12.90
N PHE A 57 -2.89 16.73 -11.67
CA PHE A 57 -3.89 15.76 -11.20
C PHE A 57 -4.41 16.18 -9.83
N THR A 58 -5.65 15.84 -9.53
CA THR A 58 -6.17 15.90 -8.16
C THR A 58 -5.61 14.76 -7.32
N PHE A 59 -5.71 14.87 -5.99
CA PHE A 59 -5.27 13.80 -5.11
C PHE A 59 -6.11 12.54 -5.32
N GLU A 60 -7.42 12.70 -5.48
CA GLU A 60 -8.37 11.62 -5.72
C GLU A 60 -8.02 10.83 -6.98
N GLU A 61 -7.69 11.50 -8.09
CA GLU A 61 -7.25 10.85 -9.33
C GLU A 61 -5.94 10.07 -9.19
N LEU A 62 -5.05 10.49 -8.28
CA LEU A 62 -3.77 9.80 -8.03
C LEU A 62 -3.93 8.54 -7.18
N ILE A 63 -4.95 8.50 -6.32
CA ILE A 63 -5.14 7.42 -5.35
C ILE A 63 -6.36 6.54 -5.63
N SER A 64 -7.21 6.90 -6.61
CA SER A 64 -8.33 6.08 -7.07
C SER A 64 -7.82 4.89 -7.87
#